data_AF-A0A938WW07-F1
#
_entry.id   AF-A0A938WW07-F1
#
_cell.length_a   1.000
_cell.length_b   1.000
_cell.length_c   1.000
_cell.angle_alpha   90.00
_cell.angle_beta   90.00
_cell.angle_gamma   90.00
#
_symmetry.space_group_name_H-M   'P 1'
#
loop_
_entity.id
_entity.type
_entity.pdbx_description
1 polymer ?
#
loop_
_entity_poly.entity_id
_entity_poly.type
_entity_poly.pdbx_seq_one_letter_code
_entity_poly.pdbx_strand_id
1 'polypeptide(L)'
;MTINDNDILSTAKADPDKGFRLIMDKYGEAVYWHIRRLVSAHADAQDATQETFVRLFRTMDKYRGDCSLTSWVYRIATNEALRLIGRRKESDVRLDTGAHEVSRLAADGYVDYTDLEAVKLQEAILALPTRQQLAFNLRYYDELAYDDIAGIIGSTAAAAKANYHLAKEKIIEYMNSND
;
A
#
# COMPACT_ATOMS: atom_id res chain seq x y z
N MET A 1 -23.22 -8.30 -0.61
CA MET A 1 -22.70 -9.68 -0.71
C MET A 1 -21.18 -9.56 -0.68
N THR A 2 -20.52 -10.12 0.33
CA THR A 2 -19.05 -10.02 0.43
C THR A 2 -18.44 -10.96 -0.61
N ILE A 3 -17.72 -10.41 -1.59
CA ILE A 3 -17.05 -11.22 -2.62
C ILE A 3 -15.92 -12.02 -1.93
N ASN A 4 -15.95 -13.35 -2.03
CA ASN A 4 -14.93 -14.23 -1.44
C ASN A 4 -13.82 -14.57 -2.46
N ASP A 5 -12.59 -14.76 -1.99
CA ASP A 5 -11.42 -15.10 -2.82
C ASP A 5 -11.65 -16.41 -3.59
N ASN A 6 -12.27 -17.41 -2.95
CA ASN A 6 -12.55 -18.69 -3.60
C ASN A 6 -13.54 -18.55 -4.77
N ASP A 7 -14.51 -17.65 -4.65
CA ASP A 7 -15.51 -17.39 -5.70
C ASP A 7 -14.87 -16.65 -6.88
N ILE A 8 -13.96 -15.71 -6.59
CA ILE A 8 -13.15 -15.04 -7.60
C ILE A 8 -12.33 -16.08 -8.38
N LEU A 9 -11.60 -16.94 -7.68
CA LEU A 9 -10.68 -17.90 -8.29
C LEU A 9 -11.41 -18.96 -9.11
N SER A 10 -12.57 -19.44 -8.63
CA SER A 10 -13.40 -20.38 -9.40
C SER A 10 -14.01 -19.71 -10.64
N THR A 11 -14.47 -18.46 -10.53
CA THR A 11 -14.99 -17.69 -11.66
C THR A 11 -13.90 -17.41 -12.69
N ALA A 12 -12.71 -16.96 -12.26
CA ALA A 12 -11.58 -16.66 -13.13
C ALA A 12 -11.10 -17.87 -13.94
N LYS A 13 -11.24 -19.10 -13.40
CA LYS A 13 -10.93 -20.34 -14.13
C LYS A 13 -11.91 -20.62 -15.27
N ALA A 14 -13.18 -20.26 -15.11
CA ALA A 14 -14.22 -20.48 -16.12
C ALA A 14 -14.31 -19.32 -17.12
N ASP A 15 -14.18 -18.09 -16.62
CA ASP A 15 -14.28 -16.84 -17.36
C ASP A 15 -13.29 -15.83 -16.74
N PRO A 16 -12.09 -15.68 -17.33
CA PRO A 16 -11.06 -14.77 -16.82
C PRO A 16 -11.51 -13.30 -16.71
N ASP A 17 -12.32 -12.83 -17.67
CA ASP A 17 -12.80 -11.45 -17.68
C ASP A 17 -13.78 -11.20 -16.53
N LYS A 18 -14.69 -12.14 -16.28
CA LYS A 18 -15.61 -12.06 -15.15
C LYS A 18 -14.89 -12.21 -13.82
N GLY A 19 -13.92 -13.11 -13.72
CA GLY A 19 -13.08 -13.26 -12.53
C GLY A 19 -12.31 -11.98 -12.21
N PHE A 20 -11.76 -11.33 -13.23
CA PHE A 20 -11.06 -10.06 -13.08
C PHE A 20 -11.97 -8.92 -12.61
N ARG A 21 -13.20 -8.83 -13.11
CA ARG A 21 -14.18 -7.86 -12.60
C ARG A 21 -14.42 -8.04 -11.11
N LEU A 22 -14.54 -9.28 -10.63
CA LEU A 22 -14.70 -9.53 -9.19
C LEU A 22 -13.47 -9.14 -8.38
N ILE A 23 -12.25 -9.26 -8.94
CA ILE A 23 -11.03 -8.73 -8.31
C ILE A 23 -11.11 -7.20 -8.21
N MET A 24 -11.49 -6.51 -9.29
CA MET A 24 -11.63 -5.06 -9.28
C MET A 24 -12.69 -4.59 -8.27
N ASP A 25 -13.85 -5.25 -8.26
CA ASP A 25 -14.95 -4.92 -7.35
C ASP A 25 -14.56 -5.13 -5.88
N LYS A 26 -13.77 -6.18 -5.59
CA LYS A 26 -13.34 -6.49 -4.22
C LYS A 26 -12.18 -5.62 -3.74
N TYR A 27 -11.17 -5.43 -4.58
CA TYR A 27 -9.87 -4.87 -4.16
C TYR A 27 -9.63 -3.44 -4.65
N GLY A 28 -10.41 -2.93 -5.60
CA GLY A 28 -10.19 -1.65 -6.28
C GLY A 28 -9.92 -0.49 -5.34
N GLU A 29 -10.88 -0.24 -4.45
CA GLU A 29 -10.80 0.86 -3.49
C GLU A 29 -9.66 0.67 -2.48
N ALA A 30 -9.55 -0.52 -1.88
CA ALA A 30 -8.54 -0.80 -0.86
C ALA A 30 -7.11 -0.72 -1.42
N VAL A 31 -6.87 -1.23 -2.63
CA VAL A 31 -5.59 -1.12 -3.35
C VAL A 31 -5.25 0.33 -3.64
N TYR A 32 -6.23 1.12 -4.08
CA TYR A 32 -6.02 2.55 -4.31
C TYR A 32 -5.57 3.25 -3.02
N TRP A 33 -6.28 3.05 -1.92
CA TRP A 33 -5.92 3.68 -0.64
C TRP A 33 -4.59 3.21 -0.09
N HIS A 34 -4.25 1.92 -0.26
CA HIS A 34 -2.93 1.39 0.08
C HIS A 34 -1.81 2.09 -0.67
N ILE A 35 -1.95 2.20 -2.00
CA ILE A 35 -0.98 2.92 -2.83
C ILE A 35 -0.94 4.41 -2.44
N ARG A 36 -2.09 5.04 -2.23
CA ARG A 36 -2.23 6.45 -1.89
C ARG A 36 -1.54 6.83 -0.56
N ARG A 37 -1.43 5.88 0.38
CA ARG A 37 -0.65 6.04 1.63
C ARG A 37 0.87 6.00 1.43
N LEU A 38 1.33 5.47 0.30
CA LEU A 38 2.75 5.31 0.00
C LEU A 38 3.29 6.40 -0.94
N VAL A 39 2.47 6.85 -1.89
CA VAL A 39 2.87 7.86 -2.88
C VAL A 39 2.35 9.25 -2.51
N SER A 40 3.14 10.28 -2.79
CA SER A 40 2.85 11.65 -2.33
C SER A 40 1.81 12.40 -3.17
N ALA A 41 1.54 11.97 -4.41
CA ALA A 41 0.60 12.65 -5.32
C ALA A 41 -0.57 11.74 -5.72
N HIS A 42 -1.77 12.31 -5.83
CA HIS A 42 -2.98 11.60 -6.25
C HIS A 42 -2.84 10.99 -7.64
N ALA A 43 -2.29 11.73 -8.60
CA ALA A 43 -2.05 11.24 -9.95
C ALA A 43 -1.17 9.98 -9.98
N ASP A 44 -0.12 9.93 -9.14
CA ASP A 44 0.71 8.72 -9.03
C ASP A 44 -0.08 7.54 -8.48
N ALA A 45 -0.97 7.80 -7.52
CA ALA A 45 -1.78 6.74 -6.94
C ALA A 45 -2.71 6.15 -8.00
N GLN A 46 -3.38 6.99 -8.79
CA GLN A 46 -4.23 6.56 -9.90
C GLN A 46 -3.44 5.74 -10.92
N ASP A 47 -2.28 6.23 -11.35
CA ASP A 47 -1.42 5.55 -12.32
C ASP A 47 -0.92 4.20 -11.80
N ALA A 48 -0.42 4.14 -10.56
CA ALA A 48 0.03 2.88 -9.95
C ALA A 48 -1.13 1.90 -9.73
N THR A 49 -2.32 2.37 -9.34
CA THR A 49 -3.50 1.52 -9.22
C THR A 49 -3.88 0.93 -10.58
N GLN A 50 -3.89 1.73 -11.64
CA GLN A 50 -4.18 1.24 -12.99
C GLN A 50 -3.16 0.19 -13.43
N GLU A 51 -1.86 0.48 -13.32
CA GLU A 51 -0.81 -0.46 -13.70
C GLU A 51 -0.86 -1.74 -12.87
N THR A 52 -1.22 -1.65 -11.59
CA THR A 52 -1.45 -2.81 -10.70
C THR A 52 -2.52 -3.74 -11.28
N PHE A 53 -3.68 -3.21 -11.66
CA PHE A 53 -4.76 -4.01 -12.21
C PHE A 53 -4.45 -4.55 -13.62
N VAL A 54 -3.71 -3.79 -14.44
CA VAL A 54 -3.21 -4.29 -15.74
C VAL A 54 -2.26 -5.48 -15.53
N ARG A 55 -1.36 -5.40 -14.55
CA ARG A 55 -0.44 -6.49 -14.21
C ARG A 55 -1.15 -7.71 -13.66
N LEU A 56 -2.12 -7.49 -12.77
CA LEU A 56 -2.97 -8.55 -12.23
C LEU A 56 -3.67 -9.30 -13.35
N PHE A 57 -4.31 -8.59 -14.29
CA PHE A 57 -4.96 -9.21 -15.44
C PHE A 57 -3.99 -10.07 -16.26
N ARG A 58 -2.81 -9.52 -16.58
CA ARG A 58 -1.76 -10.21 -17.37
C ARG A 58 -1.10 -11.40 -16.68
N THR A 59 -1.28 -11.55 -15.37
CA THR A 59 -0.62 -12.59 -14.56
C THR A 59 -1.59 -13.47 -13.79
N MET A 60 -2.89 -13.30 -14.01
CA MET A 60 -3.95 -14.05 -13.33
C MET A 60 -3.85 -15.56 -13.56
N ASP A 61 -3.54 -15.96 -14.79
CA ASP A 61 -3.29 -17.34 -15.20
C ASP A 61 -2.06 -17.97 -14.51
N LYS A 62 -1.17 -17.14 -13.97
CA LYS A 62 0.05 -17.55 -13.25
C LYS A 62 -0.14 -17.64 -11.74
N TYR A 63 -1.29 -17.23 -11.20
CA TYR A 63 -1.56 -17.42 -9.78
C TYR A 63 -1.69 -18.92 -9.46
N ARG A 64 -0.84 -19.42 -8.55
CA ARG A 64 -0.75 -20.84 -8.17
C ARG A 64 -1.30 -21.15 -6.78
N GLY A 65 -1.68 -20.14 -6.00
CA GLY A 65 -2.15 -20.33 -4.63
C GLY A 65 -1.02 -20.50 -3.60
N ASP A 66 0.22 -20.14 -3.94
CA ASP A 66 1.36 -20.18 -3.01
C ASP A 66 1.26 -19.15 -1.86
N CYS A 67 0.36 -18.17 -2.01
CA CYS A 67 -0.04 -17.22 -0.98
C CYS A 67 -1.53 -16.90 -1.15
N SER A 68 -2.13 -16.16 -0.23
CA SER A 68 -3.53 -15.73 -0.39
C SER A 68 -3.70 -14.79 -1.60
N LEU A 69 -4.92 -14.71 -2.13
CA LEU A 69 -5.22 -13.80 -3.24
C LEU A 69 -4.98 -12.34 -2.80
N THR A 70 -5.39 -12.01 -1.57
CA THR A 70 -5.09 -10.72 -0.93
C THR A 70 -3.60 -10.42 -0.90
N SER A 71 -2.77 -11.36 -0.42
CA SER A 71 -1.31 -11.19 -0.42
C SER A 71 -0.76 -10.94 -1.82
N TRP A 72 -1.24 -11.69 -2.81
CA TRP A 72 -0.77 -11.57 -4.19
C TRP A 72 -1.12 -10.21 -4.80
N VAL A 73 -2.36 -9.76 -4.63
CA VAL A 73 -2.86 -8.45 -5.09
C VAL A 73 -2.07 -7.30 -4.46
N TYR A 74 -1.97 -7.29 -3.13
CA TYR A 74 -1.28 -6.23 -2.40
C TYR A 74 0.23 -6.25 -2.63
N ARG A 75 0.84 -7.41 -2.90
CA ARG A 75 2.26 -7.51 -3.29
C ARG A 75 2.51 -6.78 -4.61
N ILE A 76 1.66 -6.99 -5.62
CA ILE A 76 1.78 -6.29 -6.91
C ILE A 76 1.58 -4.79 -6.70
N ALA A 77 0.54 -4.39 -5.96
CA ALA A 77 0.26 -2.99 -5.63
C ALA A 77 1.44 -2.30 -4.94
N THR A 78 2.00 -2.96 -3.92
CA THR A 78 3.15 -2.45 -3.15
C THR A 78 4.38 -2.28 -4.04
N ASN A 79 4.66 -3.26 -4.91
CA ASN A 79 5.79 -3.17 -5.82
C ASN A 79 5.64 -2.02 -6.82
N GLU A 80 4.43 -1.76 -7.34
CA GLU A 80 4.20 -0.62 -8.23
C GLU A 80 4.37 0.72 -7.52
N ALA A 81 3.85 0.86 -6.29
CA ALA A 81 4.07 2.06 -5.49
C ALA A 81 5.56 2.32 -5.24
N LEU A 82 6.31 1.28 -4.81
CA LEU A 82 7.75 1.39 -4.57
C LEU A 82 8.54 1.69 -5.84
N ARG A 83 8.12 1.16 -7.00
CA ARG A 83 8.73 1.46 -8.30
C ARG A 83 8.56 2.94 -8.66
N LEU A 84 7.38 3.53 -8.43
CA LEU A 84 7.15 4.96 -8.65
C LEU A 84 7.99 5.83 -7.72
N ILE A 85 8.04 5.49 -6.42
CA ILE A 85 8.86 6.19 -5.43
C ILE A 85 10.35 6.15 -5.84
N GLY A 86 10.84 4.98 -6.25
CA GLY A 86 12.23 4.81 -6.71
C GLY A 86 12.55 5.68 -7.94
N ARG A 87 11.66 5.67 -8.95
CA ARG A 87 11.81 6.50 -10.15
C ARG A 87 11.86 7.99 -9.84
N ARG A 88 11.08 8.45 -8.85
CA ARG A 88 11.10 9.86 -8.42
C ARG A 88 12.36 10.23 -7.69
N LYS A 89 12.88 9.37 -6.81
CA LYS A 89 14.17 9.63 -6.16
C LYS A 89 15.30 9.79 -7.17
N GLU A 90 15.29 9.02 -8.26
CA GLU A 90 16.26 9.20 -9.34
C GLU A 90 16.07 10.53 -10.11
N SER A 91 14.83 11.03 -10.26
CA SER A 91 14.57 12.34 -10.86
C SER A 91 14.85 13.52 -9.93
N ASP A 92 14.59 13.37 -8.63
CA ASP A 92 14.76 14.41 -7.60
C ASP A 92 16.22 14.50 -7.12
N VAL A 93 17.01 13.43 -7.20
CA VAL A 93 18.48 13.56 -7.04
C VAL A 93 19.10 14.47 -8.12
N ARG A 94 18.38 14.73 -9.23
CA ARG A 94 18.76 15.74 -10.23
C ARG A 94 18.26 17.15 -9.89
N LEU A 95 17.37 17.30 -8.92
CA LEU A 95 16.70 18.54 -8.50
C LEU A 95 16.58 18.54 -6.96
N ASP A 96 17.57 19.09 -6.25
CA ASP A 96 17.73 19.09 -4.79
C ASP A 96 16.46 19.49 -3.99
N THR A 97 15.60 18.52 -3.62
CA THR A 97 14.30 18.80 -2.96
C THR A 97 13.81 17.69 -2.02
N GLY A 98 14.42 17.51 -0.84
CA GLY A 98 14.00 16.52 0.16
C GLY A 98 12.75 16.86 0.99
N ALA A 99 12.33 18.13 1.05
CA ALA A 99 11.23 18.61 1.90
C ALA A 99 9.83 18.56 1.24
N HIS A 100 9.69 17.98 0.05
CA HIS A 100 8.52 18.22 -0.81
C HIS A 100 7.37 17.20 -0.65
N GLU A 101 7.57 16.03 -0.05
CA GLU A 101 6.52 14.99 -0.05
C GLU A 101 5.31 15.34 0.83
N VAL A 102 5.54 15.86 2.05
CA VAL A 102 4.46 16.30 2.96
C VAL A 102 3.68 17.48 2.37
N SER A 103 4.38 18.43 1.76
CA SER A 103 3.77 19.59 1.11
C SER A 103 2.89 19.19 -0.09
N ARG A 104 3.25 18.13 -0.82
CA ARG A 104 2.46 17.62 -1.95
C ARG A 104 1.22 16.86 -1.50
N LEU A 105 1.32 16.08 -0.42
CA LEU A 105 0.15 15.47 0.21
C LEU A 105 -0.87 16.54 0.65
N ALA A 106 -0.37 17.72 1.02
CA ALA A 106 -1.19 18.88 1.40
C ALA A 106 -1.96 19.49 0.26
N ALA A 107 -1.28 19.72 -0.85
CA ALA A 107 -1.87 20.35 -2.02
C ALA A 107 -3.02 19.53 -2.62
N ASP A 108 -3.01 18.20 -2.43
CA ASP A 108 -4.02 17.28 -2.98
C ASP A 108 -5.18 16.96 -2.01
N GLY A 109 -5.24 17.61 -0.84
CA GLY A 109 -6.36 17.45 0.12
C GLY A 109 -6.48 16.07 0.76
N TYR A 110 -5.38 15.30 0.80
CA TYR A 110 -5.40 13.93 1.34
C TYR A 110 -5.40 13.85 2.86
N VAL A 111 -4.72 14.80 3.50
CA VAL A 111 -4.84 15.04 4.92
C VAL A 111 -5.66 16.30 5.10
N ASP A 112 -6.58 16.30 6.05
CA ASP A 112 -7.20 17.54 6.50
C ASP A 112 -6.18 18.31 7.34
N TYR A 113 -5.60 19.38 6.78
CA TYR A 113 -4.57 20.17 7.46
C TYR A 113 -5.13 21.01 8.62
N THR A 114 -6.45 21.05 8.80
CA THR A 114 -7.06 21.61 10.01
C THR A 114 -6.99 20.64 11.19
N ASP A 115 -6.84 19.34 10.92
CA ASP A 115 -6.55 18.30 11.90
C ASP A 115 -5.02 18.14 12.05
N LEU A 116 -4.45 18.94 12.95
CA LEU A 116 -3.01 18.92 13.23
C LEU A 116 -2.52 17.56 13.73
N GLU A 117 -3.35 16.76 14.41
CA GLU A 117 -2.99 15.42 14.86
C GLU A 117 -2.88 14.45 13.68
N ALA A 118 -3.80 14.53 12.72
CA ALA A 118 -3.74 13.74 11.49
C ALA A 118 -2.50 14.09 10.65
N VAL A 119 -2.14 15.37 10.55
CA VAL A 119 -0.90 15.81 9.89
C VAL A 119 0.32 15.23 10.59
N LYS A 120 0.41 15.38 11.91
CA LYS A 120 1.54 14.88 12.72
C LYS A 120 1.68 13.35 12.62
N LEU A 121 0.57 12.61 12.59
CA LEU A 121 0.56 11.18 12.36
C LEU A 121 1.11 10.81 10.97
N GLN A 122 0.68 11.53 9.94
CA GLN A 122 1.16 11.28 8.57
C GLN A 122 2.67 11.56 8.45
N GLU A 123 3.17 12.63 9.08
CA GLU A 123 4.60 12.93 9.15
C GLU A 123 5.38 11.84 9.88
N ALA A 124 4.86 11.35 11.02
CA ALA A 124 5.44 10.25 11.76
C ALA A 124 5.56 8.98 10.91
N ILE A 125 4.52 8.64 10.14
CA ILE A 125 4.50 7.48 9.25
C ILE A 125 5.52 7.63 8.12
N LEU A 126 5.65 8.82 7.53
CA LEU A 126 6.61 9.09 6.45
C LEU A 126 8.07 9.08 6.92
N ALA A 127 8.31 9.38 8.20
CA ALA A 127 9.65 9.31 8.80
C ALA A 127 10.13 7.87 9.04
N LEU A 128 9.25 6.86 8.92
CA LEU A 128 9.61 5.46 9.14
C LEU A 128 10.43 4.87 7.98
N PRO A 129 11.33 3.91 8.26
CA PRO A 129 11.86 3.03 7.23
C PRO A 129 10.73 2.32 6.45
N THR A 130 10.89 2.17 5.13
CA THR A 130 9.84 1.65 4.24
C THR A 130 9.19 0.34 4.71
N ARG A 131 9.96 -0.61 5.25
CA ARG A 131 9.38 -1.88 5.76
C ARG A 131 8.49 -1.67 7.00
N GLN A 132 8.85 -0.73 7.87
CA GLN A 132 8.08 -0.37 9.05
C GLN A 132 6.80 0.37 8.63
N GLN A 133 6.91 1.32 7.70
CA GLN A 133 5.78 2.02 7.10
C GLN A 133 4.77 1.05 6.47
N LEU A 134 5.24 0.10 5.64
CA LEU A 134 4.39 -0.91 5.01
C LEU A 134 3.70 -1.80 6.02
N ALA A 135 4.44 -2.33 7.01
CA ALA A 135 3.86 -3.17 8.05
C ALA A 135 2.83 -2.42 8.89
N PHE A 136 3.07 -1.14 9.19
CA PHE A 136 2.12 -0.28 9.88
C PHE A 136 0.85 -0.07 9.05
N ASN A 137 0.98 0.41 7.82
CA ASN A 137 -0.17 0.75 6.97
C ASN A 137 -1.07 -0.47 6.72
N LEU A 138 -0.48 -1.61 6.35
CA LEU A 138 -1.22 -2.84 6.07
C LEU A 138 -1.92 -3.41 7.31
N ARG A 139 -1.35 -3.22 8.50
CA ARG A 139 -1.94 -3.72 9.75
C ARG A 139 -2.99 -2.78 10.32
N TYR A 140 -2.74 -1.48 10.26
CA TYR A 140 -3.54 -0.45 10.90
C TYR A 140 -4.73 -0.01 10.03
N TYR A 141 -4.50 0.24 8.74
CA TYR A 141 -5.56 0.69 7.83
C TYR A 141 -6.25 -0.45 7.09
N ASP A 142 -5.49 -1.45 6.63
CA ASP A 142 -6.04 -2.56 5.85
C ASP A 142 -6.41 -3.78 6.72
N GLU A 143 -6.12 -3.71 8.02
CA GLU A 143 -6.43 -4.74 9.03
C GLU A 143 -5.91 -6.15 8.71
N LEU A 144 -4.88 -6.26 7.87
CA LEU A 144 -4.39 -7.55 7.39
C LEU A 144 -3.69 -8.36 8.49
N ALA A 145 -3.82 -9.69 8.39
CA ALA A 145 -3.10 -10.61 9.25
C ALA A 145 -1.59 -10.56 8.96
N TYR A 146 -0.76 -10.86 9.97
CA TYR A 146 0.70 -10.81 9.79
C TYR A 146 1.24 -11.79 8.75
N ASP A 147 0.56 -12.91 8.53
CA ASP A 147 0.90 -13.86 7.46
C ASP A 147 0.69 -13.24 6.08
N ASP A 148 -0.40 -12.50 5.89
CA ASP A 148 -0.65 -11.78 4.64
C ASP A 148 0.34 -10.65 4.44
N ILE A 149 0.60 -9.86 5.48
CA ILE A 149 1.59 -8.77 5.46
C ILE A 149 2.96 -9.32 5.08
N ALA A 150 3.38 -10.43 5.69
CA ALA A 150 4.63 -11.10 5.38
C ALA A 150 4.70 -11.54 3.92
N GLY A 151 3.59 -12.08 3.40
CA GLY A 151 3.41 -12.33 1.98
C GLY A 151 3.62 -11.07 1.15
N ILE A 152 3.01 -9.95 1.51
CA ILE A 152 3.06 -8.71 0.74
C ILE A 152 4.48 -8.12 0.68
N ILE A 153 5.16 -8.04 1.83
CA ILE A 153 6.47 -7.35 1.94
C ILE A 153 7.67 -8.27 1.74
N GLY A 154 7.45 -9.57 1.49
CA GLY A 154 8.51 -10.56 1.30
C GLY A 154 9.29 -10.86 2.57
N SER A 155 8.59 -11.08 3.69
CA SER A 155 9.19 -11.41 5.00
C SER A 155 8.55 -12.63 5.64
N THR A 156 8.88 -12.91 6.90
CA THR A 156 8.13 -13.85 7.76
C THR A 156 7.09 -13.11 8.58
N ALA A 157 6.06 -13.82 9.07
CA ALA A 157 5.03 -13.24 9.94
C ALA A 157 5.62 -12.65 11.24
N ALA A 158 6.62 -13.31 11.81
CA ALA A 158 7.36 -12.80 12.97
C ALA A 158 8.07 -11.46 12.65
N ALA A 159 8.73 -11.36 11.49
CA ALA A 159 9.37 -10.13 11.07
C ALA A 159 8.36 -9.03 10.74
N ALA A 160 7.22 -9.35 10.13
CA ALA A 160 6.14 -8.39 9.88
C ALA A 160 5.59 -7.81 11.20
N LYS A 161 5.32 -8.69 12.18
CA LYS A 161 4.90 -8.30 13.53
C LYS A 161 5.94 -7.42 14.23
N ALA A 162 7.22 -7.78 14.16
CA ALA A 162 8.29 -6.97 14.74
C ALA A 162 8.38 -5.58 14.09
N ASN A 163 8.32 -5.50 12.76
CA ASN A 163 8.31 -4.22 12.05
C ASN A 163 7.11 -3.35 12.42
N TYR A 164 5.93 -3.95 12.58
CA TYR A 164 4.74 -3.23 13.04
C TYR A 164 4.92 -2.65 14.45
N HIS A 165 5.42 -3.43 15.40
CA HIS A 165 5.62 -2.94 16.77
C HIS A 165 6.65 -1.81 16.84
N LEU A 166 7.78 -1.97 16.14
CA LEU A 166 8.80 -0.92 16.05
C LEU A 166 8.26 0.36 15.37
N ALA A 167 7.43 0.20 14.34
CA ALA A 167 6.76 1.34 13.69
C ALA A 167 5.85 2.08 14.67
N LYS A 168 5.02 1.32 15.39
CA LYS A 168 4.08 1.87 16.38
C LYS A 168 4.80 2.63 17.49
N GLU A 169 5.88 2.07 18.04
CA GLU A 169 6.69 2.71 19.08
C GLU A 169 7.26 4.05 18.60
N LYS A 170 7.89 4.06 17.41
CA LYS A 170 8.43 5.28 16.82
C LYS A 170 7.38 6.34 16.52
N ILE A 171 6.19 5.93 16.06
CA ILE A 171 5.07 6.85 15.85
C ILE A 171 4.66 7.46 17.19
N ILE A 172 4.48 6.66 18.24
CA ILE A 172 4.13 7.17 19.57
C ILE A 172 5.20 8.14 20.08
N GLU A 173 6.47 7.80 19.95
CA GLU A 173 7.58 8.69 20.32
C GLU A 173 7.51 10.01 19.56
N TYR A 174 7.34 9.97 18.23
CA TYR A 174 7.23 11.16 17.37
C TYR A 174 6.03 12.03 17.75
N MET A 175 4.87 11.41 18.00
CA MET A 175 3.66 12.12 18.40
C MET A 175 3.85 12.84 19.76
N ASN A 176 4.63 12.25 20.67
CA ASN A 176 4.87 12.81 22.00
C ASN A 176 6.05 13.80 22.08
N SER A 177 6.94 13.86 21.08
CA SER A 177 8.19 14.63 21.14
C SER A 177 8.12 16.02 20.48
N ASN A 178 6.93 16.43 20.04
CA ASN A 178 6.66 17.71 19.39
C ASN A 178 5.48 18.45 20.07
N ASP A 179 5.44 18.40 21.41
CA ASP A 179 4.56 19.20 22.28
C ASP A 179 5.37 20.21 23.10
#